data_AF-A0A6V7T2E5-F1
#
_entry.id   AF-A0A6V7T2E5-F1
#
_cell.length_a   1.000
_cell.length_b   1.000
_cell.length_c   1.000
_cell.angle_alpha   90.00
_cell.angle_beta   90.00
_cell.angle_gamma   90.00
#
_symmetry.space_group_name_H-M   'P 1'
#
loop_
_entity.id
_entity.type
_entity.pdbx_description
1 polymer ?
#
loop_
_entity_poly.entity_id
_entity_poly.type
_entity_poly.pdbx_seq_one_letter_code
_entity_poly.pdbx_strand_id
1 'polypeptide(L)'
;MAKDNKKQPKKPSKKTPAPCPLSNKKAVKKEIKKEKKNGIRMNPLIFERKRKSNIIGVGIRPKKDLSKYVKWPKHLRLQRKKKILLQRLKVPPAINQFNYTLSKSQTQDLMNFLKEYKPESKSEKKERLLQKAKDDLNKTQSKDKKPLMIKYGIKHITKLIERKNCSLVVIASDVTPIELVLFLPALCRMKDIPYCFVKSKSSLGKLVHKKTATAICVQKVRKEDQDKLDYFCKISREQFNDNTDIRRKWGGQIMSKKSMILKKMKDKARKLEEAKRKEISTKL
;
A
#
# COMPACT_ATOMS: atom_id res chain seq x y z
N MET A 1 11.56 65.62 -36.35
CA MET A 1 10.40 64.70 -36.35
C MET A 1 10.89 63.37 -36.93
N ALA A 2 10.77 62.18 -36.37
CA ALA A 2 10.15 61.64 -35.16
C ALA A 2 11.03 60.48 -34.66
N LYS A 3 11.03 60.23 -33.34
CA LYS A 3 11.88 59.24 -32.66
C LYS A 3 11.33 57.82 -32.83
N ASP A 4 12.14 56.92 -33.36
CA ASP A 4 11.92 55.47 -33.32
C ASP A 4 12.07 54.93 -31.89
N ASN A 5 10.95 54.52 -31.30
CA ASN A 5 10.93 53.93 -29.96
C ASN A 5 10.92 52.39 -30.07
N LYS A 6 12.11 51.79 -29.92
CA LYS A 6 12.31 50.33 -29.82
C LYS A 6 11.49 49.74 -28.65
N LYS A 7 10.53 48.87 -28.96
CA LYS A 7 9.79 48.04 -28.00
C LYS A 7 10.74 46.96 -27.43
N GLN A 8 11.04 47.02 -26.14
CA GLN A 8 11.78 45.97 -25.44
C GLN A 8 10.92 44.69 -25.27
N PRO A 9 11.50 43.48 -25.34
CA PRO A 9 10.78 42.22 -25.12
C PRO A 9 10.55 41.97 -23.63
N LYS A 10 9.30 41.64 -23.25
CA LYS A 10 8.91 41.28 -21.88
C LYS A 10 9.52 39.91 -21.51
N LYS A 11 10.27 39.85 -20.41
CA LYS A 11 10.83 38.62 -19.82
C LYS A 11 9.73 37.59 -19.48
N PRO A 12 9.98 36.27 -19.61
CA PRO A 12 8.98 35.24 -19.31
C PRO A 12 8.77 35.13 -17.79
N SER A 13 7.51 35.25 -17.36
CA SER A 13 7.14 35.02 -15.96
C SER A 13 7.33 33.54 -15.61
N LYS A 14 8.01 33.28 -14.49
CA LYS A 14 8.16 31.94 -13.90
C LYS A 14 6.78 31.30 -13.72
N LYS A 15 6.49 30.22 -14.45
CA LYS A 15 5.32 29.37 -14.20
C LYS A 15 5.53 28.61 -12.89
N THR A 16 4.94 29.11 -11.81
CA THR A 16 4.69 28.31 -10.61
C THR A 16 3.57 27.31 -10.91
N PRO A 17 3.69 26.03 -10.52
CA PRO A 17 2.64 25.04 -10.72
C PRO A 17 1.38 25.42 -9.91
N ALA A 18 0.21 25.17 -10.51
CA ALA A 18 -1.08 25.44 -9.89
C ALA A 18 -1.23 24.68 -8.55
N PRO A 19 -1.77 25.33 -7.49
CA PRO A 19 -1.95 24.68 -6.21
C PRO A 19 -3.04 23.60 -6.24
N CYS A 20 -2.81 22.54 -5.48
CA CYS A 20 -3.71 21.39 -5.29
C CYS A 20 -5.04 21.83 -4.65
N PRO A 21 -6.22 21.31 -5.07
CA PRO A 21 -7.53 21.90 -4.75
C PRO A 21 -8.06 21.56 -3.34
N LEU A 22 -7.23 21.07 -2.42
CA LEU A 22 -7.63 20.81 -1.03
C LEU A 22 -6.47 21.04 -0.07
N SER A 23 -6.31 22.28 0.41
CA SER A 23 -5.99 22.54 1.82
C SER A 23 -6.07 24.03 2.14
N ASN A 24 -6.70 24.32 3.28
CA ASN A 24 -6.60 25.54 4.07
C ASN A 24 -7.04 26.86 3.41
N LYS A 25 -8.36 27.11 3.38
CA LYS A 25 -8.84 28.49 3.50
C LYS A 25 -8.69 28.94 4.95
N LYS A 26 -7.61 29.66 5.23
CA LYS A 26 -7.62 30.71 6.27
C LYS A 26 -8.81 31.63 5.95
N ALA A 27 -9.68 31.84 6.93
CA ALA A 27 -10.82 32.72 6.82
C ALA A 27 -10.35 34.18 6.71
N VAL A 28 -10.07 34.62 5.48
CA VAL A 28 -10.08 36.05 5.18
C VAL A 28 -11.56 36.45 5.15
N LYS A 29 -11.98 37.22 6.16
CA LYS A 29 -13.27 37.92 6.16
C LYS A 29 -13.27 38.87 4.96
N LYS A 30 -13.75 38.37 3.82
CA LYS A 30 -14.18 39.23 2.72
C LYS A 30 -15.51 39.82 3.20
N GLU A 31 -15.49 41.06 3.65
CA GLU A 31 -16.69 41.86 3.82
C GLU A 31 -17.33 42.03 2.45
N ILE A 32 -18.13 41.04 2.08
CA ILE A 32 -19.13 41.22 1.03
C ILE A 32 -20.13 42.16 1.68
N LYS A 33 -20.05 43.46 1.32
CA LYS A 33 -21.20 44.35 1.43
C LYS A 33 -22.34 43.61 0.75
N LYS A 34 -23.22 43.01 1.55
CA LYS A 34 -24.50 42.52 1.07
C LYS A 34 -25.23 43.77 0.61
N GLU A 35 -25.14 44.09 -0.68
CA GLU A 35 -26.22 44.80 -1.32
C GLU A 35 -27.49 44.07 -0.88
N LYS A 36 -28.32 44.78 -0.11
CA LYS A 36 -29.63 44.28 0.23
C LYS A 36 -30.31 44.07 -1.12
N LYS A 37 -30.42 42.82 -1.54
CA LYS A 37 -31.38 42.45 -2.57
C LYS A 37 -32.74 42.83 -2.00
N ASN A 38 -33.16 44.07 -2.26
CA ASN A 38 -34.53 44.53 -2.15
C ASN A 38 -35.29 43.93 -3.34
N GLY A 39 -35.28 42.60 -3.40
CA GLY A 39 -35.85 41.79 -4.44
C GLY A 39 -36.65 40.71 -3.76
N ILE A 40 -37.93 41.02 -3.56
CA ILE A 40 -39.00 40.10 -3.17
C ILE A 40 -38.71 39.37 -1.84
N ARG A 41 -39.08 40.03 -0.72
CA ARG A 41 -39.55 39.26 0.44
C ARG A 41 -40.78 38.51 -0.06
N MET A 42 -40.57 37.28 -0.54
CA MET A 42 -41.66 36.42 -0.95
C MET A 42 -42.64 36.40 0.21
N ASN A 43 -43.88 36.82 -0.08
CA ASN A 43 -44.98 36.95 0.88
C ASN A 43 -44.87 35.85 1.96
N PRO A 44 -44.97 36.14 3.26
CA PRO A 44 -44.91 35.12 4.32
C PRO A 44 -45.99 34.03 4.16
N LEU A 45 -46.98 34.29 3.30
CA LEU A 45 -48.06 33.39 2.88
C LEU A 45 -47.69 32.47 1.69
N ILE A 46 -46.63 32.76 0.92
CA ILE A 46 -46.23 31.97 -0.26
C ILE A 46 -45.43 30.72 0.13
N PHE A 47 -44.59 30.81 1.18
CA PHE A 47 -43.81 29.67 1.67
C PHE A 47 -44.17 29.31 3.09
N GLU A 48 -45.16 28.44 3.22
CA GLU A 48 -45.58 27.90 4.51
C GLU A 48 -44.47 27.01 5.12
N ARG A 49 -44.10 27.26 6.39
CA ARG A 49 -43.11 26.43 7.10
C ARG A 49 -43.73 25.11 7.57
N LYS A 50 -43.89 24.15 6.66
CA LYS A 50 -44.35 22.80 6.99
C LYS A 50 -43.23 21.96 7.61
N ARG A 51 -43.14 21.93 8.94
CA ARG A 51 -42.20 21.05 9.64
C ARG A 51 -42.66 19.59 9.48
N LYS A 52 -41.80 18.74 8.91
CA LYS A 52 -42.07 17.30 8.86
C LYS A 52 -41.78 16.69 10.22
N SER A 53 -42.76 15.99 10.79
CA SER A 53 -42.56 15.18 11.99
C SER A 53 -41.71 13.96 11.64
N ASN A 54 -40.60 13.78 12.35
CA ASN A 54 -39.76 12.58 12.25
C ASN A 54 -40.08 11.56 13.35
N ILE A 55 -41.21 11.76 14.05
CA ILE A 55 -41.76 10.83 15.03
C ILE A 55 -42.15 9.55 14.29
N ILE A 56 -41.93 8.40 14.94
CA ILE A 56 -42.27 7.09 14.38
C ILE A 56 -43.79 7.05 14.13
N GLY A 57 -44.19 6.68 12.91
CA GLY A 57 -45.61 6.49 12.55
C GLY A 57 -46.33 7.71 12.00
N VAL A 58 -45.73 8.91 12.02
CA VAL A 58 -46.43 10.14 11.60
C VAL A 58 -46.04 10.61 10.19
N GLY A 59 -44.73 10.69 9.90
CA GLY A 59 -44.24 11.25 8.64
C GLY A 59 -43.39 10.27 7.82
N ILE A 60 -43.37 10.48 6.50
CA ILE A 60 -42.41 9.77 5.62
C ILE A 60 -41.00 10.21 5.98
N ARG A 61 -40.16 9.23 6.35
CA ARG A 61 -38.77 9.47 6.73
C ARG A 61 -37.97 10.02 5.53
N PRO A 62 -37.02 10.93 5.75
CA PRO A 62 -36.15 11.39 4.68
C PRO A 62 -35.28 10.25 4.17
N LYS A 63 -34.97 10.25 2.87
CA LYS A 63 -34.00 9.33 2.27
C LYS A 63 -32.63 9.54 2.94
N LYS A 64 -32.01 8.45 3.39
CA LYS A 64 -30.67 8.44 4.01
C LYS A 64 -29.74 7.56 3.20
N ASP A 65 -28.43 7.67 3.41
CA ASP A 65 -27.48 6.72 2.84
C ASP A 65 -27.74 5.31 3.39
N LEU A 66 -28.16 4.41 2.51
CA LEU A 66 -28.45 3.00 2.81
C LEU A 66 -27.30 2.06 2.42
N SER A 67 -26.12 2.57 2.05
CA SER A 67 -24.96 1.79 1.59
C SER A 67 -24.59 0.59 2.48
N LYS A 68 -24.81 0.70 3.79
CA LYS A 68 -24.59 -0.38 4.77
C LYS A 68 -25.61 -1.52 4.71
N TYR A 69 -26.84 -1.23 4.28
CA TYR A 69 -27.96 -2.18 4.21
C TYR A 69 -28.18 -2.74 2.80
N VAL A 70 -27.39 -2.29 1.81
CA VAL A 70 -27.43 -2.81 0.45
C VAL A 70 -27.14 -4.32 0.42
N LYS A 71 -27.99 -5.06 -0.30
CA LYS A 71 -27.76 -6.46 -0.64
C LYS A 71 -26.72 -6.55 -1.76
N TRP A 72 -25.48 -6.85 -1.39
CA TRP A 72 -24.37 -6.91 -2.34
C TRP A 72 -24.47 -8.13 -3.28
N PRO A 73 -23.99 -8.01 -4.55
CA PRO A 73 -23.86 -9.13 -5.48
C PRO A 73 -23.14 -10.35 -4.87
N LYS A 74 -23.48 -11.55 -5.34
CA LYS A 74 -23.01 -12.83 -4.78
C LYS A 74 -21.47 -12.90 -4.66
N HIS A 75 -20.74 -12.49 -5.69
CA HIS A 75 -19.27 -12.55 -5.72
C HIS A 75 -18.61 -11.65 -4.66
N LEU A 76 -19.07 -10.40 -4.51
CA LEU A 76 -18.60 -9.46 -3.47
C LEU A 76 -18.91 -9.99 -2.06
N ARG A 77 -20.11 -10.55 -1.88
CA ARG A 77 -20.53 -11.13 -0.60
C ARG A 77 -19.64 -12.31 -0.21
N LEU A 78 -19.30 -13.19 -1.15
CA LEU A 78 -18.38 -14.31 -0.92
C LEU A 78 -16.96 -13.84 -0.57
N GLN A 79 -16.41 -12.87 -1.31
CA GLN A 79 -15.08 -12.30 -1.01
C GLN A 79 -15.03 -11.65 0.39
N ARG A 80 -16.06 -10.89 0.76
CA ARG A 80 -16.17 -10.28 2.10
C ARG A 80 -16.28 -11.33 3.20
N LYS A 81 -17.12 -12.37 3.01
CA LYS A 81 -17.24 -13.49 3.95
C LYS A 81 -15.91 -14.23 4.11
N LYS A 82 -15.21 -14.54 3.00
CA LYS A 82 -13.89 -15.17 3.02
C LYS A 82 -12.87 -14.35 3.83
N LYS A 83 -12.82 -13.03 3.62
CA LYS A 83 -11.93 -12.12 4.37
C LYS A 83 -12.25 -12.12 5.87
N ILE A 84 -13.54 -12.07 6.23
CA ILE A 84 -13.97 -12.12 7.63
C ILE A 84 -13.60 -13.47 8.25
N LEU A 85 -13.86 -14.57 7.56
CA LEU A 85 -13.54 -15.92 8.04
C LEU A 85 -12.05 -16.08 8.36
N LEU A 86 -11.17 -15.63 7.45
CA LEU A 86 -9.72 -15.66 7.66
C LEU A 86 -9.26 -14.87 8.90
N GLN A 87 -9.93 -13.75 9.22
CA GLN A 87 -9.62 -12.96 10.42
C GLN A 87 -10.11 -13.63 11.71
N ARG A 88 -11.17 -14.43 11.64
CA ARG A 88 -11.85 -15.03 12.80
C ARG A 88 -11.24 -16.37 13.19
N LEU A 89 -10.84 -17.16 12.21
CA LEU A 89 -10.18 -18.44 12.45
C LEU A 89 -8.77 -18.22 13.03
N LYS A 90 -8.28 -19.22 13.76
CA LYS A 90 -6.89 -19.27 14.21
C LYS A 90 -6.01 -19.57 13.00
N VAL A 91 -5.04 -18.70 12.71
CA VAL A 91 -4.19 -18.83 11.52
C VAL A 91 -2.82 -19.38 11.92
N PRO A 92 -2.35 -20.47 11.30
CA PRO A 92 -1.03 -21.04 11.55
C PRO A 92 0.11 -20.02 11.33
N PRO A 93 1.20 -20.06 12.11
CA PRO A 93 2.29 -19.09 12.01
C PRO A 93 2.92 -19.00 10.61
N ALA A 94 3.05 -20.14 9.91
CA ALA A 94 3.60 -20.20 8.54
C ALA A 94 2.78 -19.39 7.52
N ILE A 95 1.48 -19.22 7.75
CA ILE A 95 0.61 -18.37 6.91
C ILE A 95 0.56 -16.95 7.49
N ASN A 96 0.51 -16.82 8.82
CA ASN A 96 0.42 -15.53 9.49
C ASN A 96 1.62 -14.62 9.23
N GLN A 97 2.81 -15.17 8.99
CA GLN A 97 4.02 -14.39 8.69
C GLN A 97 3.83 -13.42 7.50
N PHE A 98 2.98 -13.76 6.51
CA PHE A 98 2.70 -12.90 5.35
C PHE A 98 1.89 -11.64 5.71
N ASN A 99 1.28 -11.58 6.89
CA ASN A 99 0.62 -10.36 7.37
C ASN A 99 1.63 -9.30 7.83
N TYR A 100 2.85 -9.72 8.18
CA TYR A 100 3.94 -8.83 8.55
C TYR A 100 4.73 -8.45 7.30
N THR A 101 4.79 -7.16 7.01
CA THR A 101 5.45 -6.62 5.81
C THR A 101 6.28 -5.41 6.19
N LEU A 102 7.24 -5.04 5.34
CA LEU A 102 7.94 -3.76 5.45
C LEU A 102 6.95 -2.60 5.62
N SER A 103 7.36 -1.56 6.34
CA SER A 103 6.56 -0.35 6.47
C SER A 103 6.36 0.32 5.10
N LYS A 104 5.35 1.18 4.95
CA LYS A 104 5.03 1.80 3.66
C LYS A 104 6.19 2.67 3.13
N SER A 105 6.88 3.39 4.01
CA SER A 105 8.04 4.20 3.67
C SER A 105 9.23 3.34 3.26
N GLN A 106 9.58 2.33 4.07
CA GLN A 106 10.65 1.37 3.74
C GLN A 106 10.41 0.66 2.41
N THR A 107 9.15 0.26 2.16
CA THR A 107 8.76 -0.35 0.89
C THR A 107 8.96 0.61 -0.27
N GLN A 108 8.56 1.87 -0.14
CA GLN A 108 8.68 2.84 -1.23
C GLN A 108 10.14 3.13 -1.57
N ASP A 109 10.98 3.24 -0.55
CA ASP A 109 12.42 3.41 -0.70
C ASP A 109 13.08 2.21 -1.39
N LEU A 110 12.79 0.99 -0.93
CA LEU A 110 13.24 -0.25 -1.57
C LEU A 110 12.78 -0.33 -3.04
N MET A 111 11.53 0.04 -3.33
CA MET A 111 10.99 0.00 -4.69
C MET A 111 11.64 1.04 -5.61
N ASN A 112 12.04 2.20 -5.07
CA ASN A 112 12.78 3.21 -5.82
C ASN A 112 14.20 2.73 -6.14
N PHE A 113 14.88 2.13 -5.16
CA PHE A 113 16.18 1.51 -5.36
C PHE A 113 16.15 0.40 -6.44
N LEU A 114 15.18 -0.52 -6.34
CA LEU A 114 15.01 -1.59 -7.31
C LEU A 114 14.61 -1.10 -8.72
N LYS A 115 14.12 0.15 -8.85
CA LYS A 115 13.73 0.73 -10.13
C LYS A 115 14.93 0.94 -11.06
N GLU A 116 16.14 1.07 -10.53
CA GLU A 116 17.38 1.24 -11.31
C GLU A 116 17.82 -0.09 -11.98
N TYR A 117 17.50 -1.22 -11.36
CA TYR A 117 17.95 -2.55 -11.80
C TYR A 117 16.89 -3.32 -12.60
N LYS A 118 16.03 -2.62 -13.34
CA LYS A 118 14.97 -3.26 -14.13
C LYS A 118 15.54 -4.09 -15.28
N PRO A 119 14.89 -5.22 -15.64
CA PRO A 119 15.24 -5.96 -16.84
C PRO A 119 14.84 -5.18 -18.10
N GLU A 120 15.54 -5.44 -19.22
CA GLU A 120 15.27 -4.80 -20.52
C GLU A 120 13.79 -4.94 -20.96
N SER A 121 13.26 -3.86 -21.52
CA SER A 121 11.97 -3.87 -22.22
C SER A 121 12.09 -4.58 -23.57
N LYS A 122 10.95 -5.00 -24.15
CA LYS A 122 10.92 -5.58 -25.50
C LYS A 122 11.42 -4.61 -26.58
N SER A 123 11.12 -3.32 -26.44
CA SER A 123 11.57 -2.26 -27.36
C SER A 123 13.09 -2.07 -27.26
N GLU A 124 13.61 -1.89 -26.05
CA GLU A 124 15.04 -1.76 -25.75
C GLU A 124 15.82 -2.98 -26.25
N LYS A 125 15.26 -4.19 -26.09
CA LYS A 125 15.86 -5.40 -26.63
C LYS A 125 15.97 -5.37 -28.15
N LYS A 126 14.95 -4.87 -28.86
CA LYS A 126 14.97 -4.73 -30.33
C LYS A 126 16.06 -3.74 -30.75
N GLU A 127 16.15 -2.59 -30.08
CA GLU A 127 17.17 -1.57 -30.34
C GLU A 127 18.59 -2.11 -30.08
N ARG A 128 18.80 -2.81 -28.97
CA ARG A 128 20.09 -3.44 -28.64
C ARG A 128 20.52 -4.46 -29.71
N LEU A 129 19.59 -5.28 -30.19
CA LEU A 129 19.88 -6.24 -31.26
C LEU A 129 20.18 -5.55 -32.60
N LEU A 130 19.47 -4.46 -32.92
CA LEU A 130 19.76 -3.65 -34.11
C LEU A 130 21.12 -2.97 -34.04
N GLN A 131 21.50 -2.43 -32.88
CA GLN A 131 22.83 -1.85 -32.67
C GLN A 131 23.91 -2.92 -32.83
N LYS A 132 23.73 -4.07 -32.19
CA LYS A 132 24.67 -5.18 -32.31
C LYS A 132 24.84 -5.66 -33.76
N ALA A 133 23.75 -5.78 -34.51
CA ALA A 133 23.82 -6.13 -35.93
C ALA A 133 24.57 -5.09 -36.77
N LYS A 134 24.47 -3.80 -36.44
CA LYS A 134 25.23 -2.72 -37.10
C LYS A 134 26.72 -2.78 -36.73
N ASP A 135 27.04 -3.04 -35.46
CA ASP A 135 28.41 -3.14 -34.97
C ASP A 135 29.13 -4.35 -35.59
N ASP A 136 28.42 -5.49 -35.71
CA ASP A 136 28.91 -6.70 -36.37
C ASP A 136 29.19 -6.44 -37.86
N LEU A 137 28.34 -5.68 -38.55
CA LEU A 137 28.53 -5.29 -39.96
C LEU A 137 29.76 -4.39 -40.14
N ASN A 138 30.02 -3.52 -39.16
CA ASN A 138 31.20 -2.66 -39.12
C ASN A 138 32.47 -3.35 -38.58
N LYS A 139 32.40 -4.65 -38.27
CA LYS A 139 33.48 -5.45 -37.64
C LYS A 139 34.01 -4.89 -36.32
N THR A 140 33.23 -4.04 -35.64
CA THR A 140 33.59 -3.47 -34.35
C THR A 140 33.13 -4.40 -33.24
N GLN A 141 34.01 -5.29 -32.76
CA GLN A 141 33.66 -6.21 -31.67
C GLN A 141 33.66 -5.48 -30.32
N SER A 142 32.48 -5.20 -29.78
CA SER A 142 32.33 -4.71 -28.41
C SER A 142 32.23 -5.89 -27.42
N LYS A 143 33.06 -5.87 -26.36
CA LYS A 143 32.99 -6.87 -25.28
C LYS A 143 31.76 -6.59 -24.40
N ASP A 144 30.69 -7.35 -24.61
CA ASP A 144 29.44 -7.25 -23.83
C ASP A 144 29.66 -7.68 -22.36
N LYS A 145 29.58 -6.72 -21.43
CA LYS A 145 29.52 -7.02 -19.99
C LYS A 145 28.15 -7.61 -19.64
N LYS A 146 28.13 -8.63 -18.78
CA LYS A 146 26.87 -9.25 -18.32
C LYS A 146 25.98 -8.20 -17.63
N PRO A 147 24.74 -7.96 -18.11
CA PRO A 147 23.88 -6.93 -17.54
C PRO A 147 23.45 -7.29 -16.10
N LEU A 148 23.61 -6.33 -15.19
CA LEU A 148 23.10 -6.41 -13.83
C LEU A 148 21.62 -6.03 -13.84
N MET A 149 20.77 -7.01 -13.56
CA MET A 149 19.33 -6.84 -13.54
C MET A 149 18.73 -7.68 -12.43
N ILE A 150 17.56 -7.24 -11.98
CA ILE A 150 16.70 -8.00 -11.10
C ILE A 150 16.27 -9.31 -11.75
N LYS A 151 16.32 -10.40 -10.98
CA LYS A 151 15.81 -11.70 -11.39
C LYS A 151 14.41 -11.91 -10.85
N TYR A 152 13.56 -12.52 -11.67
CA TYR A 152 12.17 -12.79 -11.33
C TYR A 152 11.76 -14.21 -11.74
N GLY A 153 10.63 -14.66 -11.21
CA GLY A 153 10.06 -15.99 -11.43
C GLY A 153 10.44 -17.00 -10.34
N ILE A 154 9.44 -17.64 -9.72
CA ILE A 154 9.63 -18.48 -8.52
C ILE A 154 10.62 -19.62 -8.77
N LYS A 155 10.48 -20.36 -9.88
CA LYS A 155 11.36 -21.48 -10.23
C LYS A 155 12.81 -21.04 -10.44
N HIS A 156 13.02 -19.83 -10.95
CA HIS A 156 14.37 -19.30 -11.13
C HIS A 156 14.93 -18.78 -9.81
N ILE A 157 14.14 -18.06 -9.02
CA ILE A 157 14.54 -17.51 -7.72
C ILE A 157 14.94 -18.62 -6.74
N THR A 158 14.15 -19.69 -6.65
CA THR A 158 14.45 -20.86 -5.81
C THR A 158 15.83 -21.44 -6.11
N LYS A 159 16.12 -21.69 -7.40
CA LYS A 159 17.45 -22.15 -7.86
C LYS A 159 18.58 -21.18 -7.51
N LEU A 160 18.32 -19.88 -7.50
CA LEU A 160 19.32 -18.88 -7.12
C LEU A 160 19.58 -18.85 -5.61
N ILE A 161 18.54 -19.03 -4.80
CA ILE A 161 18.67 -19.10 -3.34
C ILE A 161 19.41 -20.39 -2.94
N GLU A 162 19.09 -21.52 -3.57
CA GLU A 162 19.77 -22.80 -3.32
C GLU A 162 21.28 -22.72 -3.60
N ARG A 163 21.65 -22.03 -4.68
CA ARG A 163 23.04 -21.78 -5.09
C ARG A 163 23.73 -20.67 -4.29
N LYS A 164 23.05 -20.04 -3.31
CA LYS A 164 23.53 -18.87 -2.57
C LYS A 164 23.98 -17.70 -3.46
N ASN A 165 23.35 -17.55 -4.62
CA ASN A 165 23.66 -16.51 -5.60
C ASN A 165 22.67 -15.32 -5.57
N CYS A 166 21.94 -15.13 -4.46
CA CYS A 166 21.04 -14.00 -4.22
C CYS A 166 21.53 -13.25 -2.97
N SER A 167 21.55 -11.92 -3.04
CA SER A 167 21.86 -11.05 -1.89
C SER A 167 20.60 -10.66 -1.11
N LEU A 168 19.49 -10.40 -1.82
CA LEU A 168 18.22 -10.01 -1.21
C LEU A 168 17.05 -10.59 -1.99
N VAL A 169 16.07 -11.14 -1.26
CA VAL A 169 14.83 -11.69 -1.83
C VAL A 169 13.62 -10.89 -1.36
N VAL A 170 12.86 -10.33 -2.29
CA VAL A 170 11.64 -9.58 -2.03
C VAL A 170 10.44 -10.43 -2.39
N ILE A 171 9.56 -10.67 -1.42
CA ILE A 171 8.42 -11.57 -1.53
C ILE A 171 7.12 -10.77 -1.42
N ALA A 172 6.15 -10.98 -2.31
CA ALA A 172 4.84 -10.38 -2.19
C ALA A 172 3.96 -11.13 -1.16
N SER A 173 3.16 -10.39 -0.37
CA SER A 173 2.23 -11.00 0.59
C SER A 173 0.83 -11.31 0.05
N ASP A 174 0.41 -10.67 -1.05
CA ASP A 174 -0.93 -10.81 -1.64
C ASP A 174 -0.99 -11.85 -2.78
N VAL A 175 -0.13 -12.87 -2.72
CA VAL A 175 -0.06 -13.94 -3.73
C VAL A 175 -1.23 -14.91 -3.58
N THR A 176 -1.75 -15.35 -4.71
CA THR A 176 -2.86 -16.29 -4.84
C THR A 176 -2.52 -17.26 -5.97
N PRO A 177 -2.30 -18.56 -5.74
CA PRO A 177 -2.31 -19.33 -4.48
C PRO A 177 -1.10 -19.07 -3.53
N ILE A 178 -1.27 -19.22 -2.21
CA ILE A 178 -0.25 -18.89 -1.20
C ILE A 178 0.83 -19.99 -1.07
N GLU A 179 0.45 -21.22 -1.40
CA GLU A 179 1.25 -22.43 -1.39
C GLU A 179 2.54 -22.26 -2.21
N LEU A 180 2.47 -21.50 -3.30
CA LEU A 180 3.60 -21.20 -4.18
C LEU A 180 4.74 -20.44 -3.50
N VAL A 181 4.46 -19.74 -2.40
CA VAL A 181 5.41 -18.84 -1.73
C VAL A 181 5.62 -19.26 -0.27
N LEU A 182 4.78 -20.13 0.28
CA LEU A 182 4.82 -20.56 1.68
C LEU A 182 6.20 -21.05 2.14
N PHE A 183 6.91 -21.77 1.27
CA PHE A 183 8.23 -22.35 1.57
C PHE A 183 9.40 -21.36 1.39
N LEU A 184 9.23 -20.27 0.64
CA LEU A 184 10.32 -19.35 0.30
C LEU A 184 10.98 -18.70 1.53
N PRO A 185 10.24 -18.17 2.52
CA PRO A 185 10.84 -17.59 3.73
C PRO A 185 11.68 -18.58 4.52
N ALA A 186 11.22 -19.84 4.62
CA ALA A 186 11.96 -20.90 5.31
C ALA A 186 13.25 -21.25 4.54
N LEU A 187 13.16 -21.34 3.22
CA LEU A 187 14.29 -21.64 2.34
C LEU A 187 15.35 -20.51 2.35
N CYS A 188 14.94 -19.24 2.33
CA CYS A 188 15.83 -18.09 2.49
C CYS A 188 16.57 -18.12 3.83
N ARG A 189 15.86 -18.40 4.94
CA ARG A 189 16.48 -18.50 6.27
C ARG A 189 17.47 -19.66 6.36
N MET A 190 17.11 -20.83 5.83
CA MET A 190 17.99 -22.01 5.84
C MET A 190 19.30 -21.78 5.06
N LYS A 191 19.26 -20.95 4.02
CA LYS A 191 20.43 -20.58 3.23
C LYS A 191 21.13 -19.30 3.70
N ASP A 192 20.67 -18.70 4.80
CA ASP A 192 21.11 -17.41 5.35
C ASP A 192 21.10 -16.25 4.34
N ILE A 193 19.99 -16.13 3.60
CA ILE A 193 19.77 -15.04 2.66
C ILE A 193 18.71 -14.08 3.22
N PRO A 194 18.99 -12.77 3.31
CA PRO A 194 18.01 -11.75 3.70
C PRO A 194 16.76 -11.80 2.83
N TYR A 195 15.59 -11.80 3.45
CA TYR A 195 14.33 -11.69 2.74
C TYR A 195 13.40 -10.66 3.37
N CYS A 196 12.54 -10.07 2.56
CA CYS A 196 11.54 -9.13 3.04
C CYS A 196 10.18 -9.34 2.38
N PHE A 197 9.11 -9.03 3.13
CA PHE A 197 7.75 -9.06 2.61
C PHE A 197 7.28 -7.66 2.19
N VAL A 198 6.75 -7.57 0.98
CA VAL A 198 6.12 -6.36 0.40
C VAL A 198 4.64 -6.62 0.16
N LYS A 199 3.80 -5.61 0.40
CA LYS A 199 2.34 -5.76 0.37
C LYS A 199 1.72 -6.08 -1.00
N SER A 200 2.37 -5.72 -2.10
CA SER A 200 1.76 -5.74 -3.43
C SER A 200 2.60 -6.44 -4.49
N LYS A 201 2.11 -7.58 -4.98
CA LYS A 201 2.63 -8.30 -6.16
C LYS A 201 2.49 -7.50 -7.45
N SER A 202 1.50 -6.63 -7.54
CA SER A 202 1.29 -5.75 -8.70
C SER A 202 2.40 -4.72 -8.80
N SER A 203 2.83 -4.15 -7.67
CA SER A 203 3.96 -3.22 -7.63
C SER A 203 5.28 -3.90 -8.04
N LEU A 204 5.54 -5.12 -7.54
CA LEU A 204 6.70 -5.91 -7.99
C LEU A 204 6.60 -6.23 -9.49
N GLY A 205 5.41 -6.56 -10.00
CA GLY A 205 5.17 -6.79 -11.43
C GLY A 205 5.60 -5.60 -12.31
N LYS A 206 5.30 -4.38 -11.88
CA LYS A 206 5.68 -3.15 -12.60
C LYS A 206 7.20 -2.98 -12.73
N LEU A 207 8.00 -3.50 -11.80
CA LEU A 207 9.47 -3.46 -11.91
C LEU A 207 9.98 -4.34 -13.06
N VAL A 208 9.30 -5.46 -13.32
CA VAL A 208 9.75 -6.47 -14.30
C VAL A 208 8.93 -6.45 -15.60
N HIS A 209 8.19 -5.38 -15.85
CA HIS A 209 7.30 -5.23 -17.01
C HIS A 209 6.23 -6.34 -17.13
N LYS A 210 5.69 -6.79 -15.99
CA LYS A 210 4.59 -7.77 -15.91
C LYS A 210 3.41 -7.21 -15.13
N LYS A 211 2.22 -7.81 -15.32
CA LYS A 211 1.02 -7.45 -14.54
C LYS A 211 1.20 -7.74 -13.05
N THR A 212 1.90 -8.83 -12.73
CA THR A 212 2.21 -9.26 -11.35
C THR A 212 3.57 -9.96 -11.31
N ALA A 213 4.24 -9.90 -10.15
CA ALA A 213 5.39 -10.72 -9.83
C ALA A 213 5.26 -11.20 -8.37
N THR A 214 5.48 -12.49 -8.14
CA THR A 214 5.32 -13.13 -6.83
C THR A 214 6.51 -12.91 -5.91
N ALA A 215 7.71 -13.03 -6.47
CA ALA A 215 8.97 -12.76 -5.80
C ALA A 215 9.97 -12.17 -6.81
N ILE A 216 10.94 -11.46 -6.26
CA ILE A 216 12.03 -10.79 -6.96
C ILE A 216 13.32 -11.08 -6.18
N CYS A 217 14.43 -11.32 -6.88
CA CYS A 217 15.77 -11.43 -6.27
C CYS A 217 16.76 -10.44 -6.90
N VAL A 218 17.60 -9.85 -6.05
CA VAL A 218 18.79 -9.10 -6.43
C VAL A 218 20.02 -9.99 -6.23
N GLN A 219 20.83 -10.17 -7.27
CA GLN A 219 22.05 -11.00 -7.21
C GLN A 219 23.30 -10.16 -6.92
N LYS A 220 23.49 -9.10 -7.70
CA LYS A 220 24.61 -8.16 -7.62
C LYS A 220 24.10 -6.80 -8.03
N VAL A 221 24.66 -5.74 -7.45
CA VAL A 221 24.41 -4.34 -7.79
C VAL A 221 25.70 -3.67 -8.24
N ARG A 222 25.61 -2.44 -8.73
CA ARG A 222 26.80 -1.62 -8.99
C ARG A 222 27.50 -1.34 -7.67
N LYS A 223 28.82 -1.15 -7.70
CA LYS A 223 29.61 -0.91 -6.47
C LYS A 223 29.13 0.33 -5.70
N GLU A 224 28.73 1.38 -6.42
CA GLU A 224 28.18 2.64 -5.87
C GLU A 224 26.88 2.45 -5.07
N ASP A 225 26.12 1.39 -5.37
CA ASP A 225 24.82 1.11 -4.77
C ASP A 225 24.88 -0.02 -3.74
N GLN A 226 26.07 -0.58 -3.50
CA GLN A 226 26.27 -1.70 -2.59
C GLN A 226 25.88 -1.33 -1.16
N ASP A 227 26.25 -0.14 -0.69
CA ASP A 227 25.92 0.32 0.67
C ASP A 227 24.40 0.41 0.90
N LYS A 228 23.65 0.84 -0.12
CA LYS A 228 22.18 0.89 -0.08
C LYS A 228 21.59 -0.51 -0.02
N LEU A 229 22.14 -1.45 -0.80
CA LEU A 229 21.73 -2.85 -0.74
C LEU A 229 21.98 -3.43 0.65
N ASP A 230 23.14 -3.16 1.24
CA ASP A 230 23.53 -3.65 2.55
C ASP A 230 22.63 -3.08 3.66
N TYR A 231 22.24 -1.81 3.55
CA TYR A 231 21.21 -1.21 4.41
C TYR A 231 19.88 -1.95 4.34
N PHE A 232 19.36 -2.26 3.14
CA PHE A 232 18.12 -3.03 3.01
C PHE A 232 18.27 -4.48 3.49
N CYS A 233 19.43 -5.10 3.27
CA CYS A 233 19.74 -6.43 3.79
C CYS A 233 19.75 -6.45 5.32
N LYS A 234 20.33 -5.43 5.96
CA LYS A 234 20.34 -5.27 7.43
C LYS A 234 18.93 -5.14 7.99
N ILE A 235 18.12 -4.23 7.45
CA ILE A 235 16.71 -4.06 7.86
C ILE A 235 15.92 -5.37 7.68
N SER A 236 16.14 -6.05 6.55
CA SER A 236 15.42 -7.29 6.25
C SER A 236 15.80 -8.40 7.22
N ARG A 237 17.09 -8.51 7.60
CA ARG A 237 17.55 -9.48 8.58
C ARG A 237 16.93 -9.26 9.96
N GLU A 238 17.05 -8.03 10.47
CA GLU A 238 16.52 -7.63 11.78
C GLU A 238 15.00 -7.87 11.86
N GLN A 239 14.27 -7.54 10.78
CA GLN A 239 12.81 -7.67 10.78
C GLN A 239 12.29 -9.09 10.55
N PHE A 240 13.00 -9.94 9.80
CA PHE A 240 12.46 -11.23 9.34
C PHE A 240 13.35 -12.45 9.56
N ASN A 241 14.64 -12.39 9.22
CA ASN A 241 15.52 -13.55 9.33
C ASN A 241 15.75 -13.92 10.80
N ASP A 242 16.15 -12.93 11.59
CA ASP A 242 16.53 -13.08 13.00
C ASP A 242 15.30 -13.06 13.92
N ASN A 243 14.20 -12.46 13.46
CA ASN A 243 12.95 -12.39 14.19
C ASN A 243 12.25 -13.77 14.28
N THR A 244 12.45 -14.44 15.42
CA THR A 244 11.81 -15.74 15.69
C THR A 244 10.34 -15.63 16.10
N ASP A 245 9.89 -14.46 16.55
CA ASP A 245 8.50 -14.25 16.99
C ASP A 245 7.53 -14.42 15.83
N ILE A 246 7.85 -13.84 14.66
CA ILE A 246 7.01 -13.96 13.45
C ILE A 246 6.81 -15.44 13.07
N ARG A 247 7.82 -16.29 13.33
CA ARG A 247 7.77 -17.73 13.01
C ARG A 247 6.87 -18.53 13.94
N ARG A 248 6.74 -18.10 15.19
CA ARG A 248 5.99 -18.83 16.24
C ARG A 248 4.60 -18.23 16.48
N LYS A 249 4.38 -16.98 16.09
CA LYS A 249 3.15 -16.24 16.40
C LYS A 249 1.97 -16.73 15.57
N TRP A 250 1.04 -17.37 16.25
CA TRP A 250 -0.30 -17.65 15.71
C TRP A 250 -1.06 -16.35 15.46
N GLY A 251 -1.79 -16.31 14.35
CA GLY A 251 -2.61 -15.17 13.94
C GLY A 251 -4.11 -15.42 14.07
N GLY A 252 -4.88 -14.43 13.64
CA GLY A 252 -6.33 -14.52 13.56
C GLY A 252 -7.04 -14.33 14.91
N GLN A 253 -8.16 -15.02 15.11
CA GLN A 253 -9.01 -14.90 16.31
C GLN A 253 -9.47 -13.47 16.65
N ILE A 254 -9.46 -12.58 15.66
CA ILE A 254 -9.98 -11.23 15.82
C ILE A 254 -11.49 -11.37 15.96
N MET A 255 -12.15 -10.71 16.91
CA MET A 255 -13.62 -10.76 17.05
C MET A 255 -14.34 -9.72 16.17
N SER A 256 -15.63 -9.91 15.94
CA SER A 256 -16.49 -8.88 15.33
C SER A 256 -16.71 -7.72 16.29
N LYS A 257 -16.95 -6.52 15.77
CA LYS A 257 -17.22 -5.32 16.60
C LYS A 257 -18.32 -5.56 17.63
N LYS A 258 -19.44 -6.16 17.22
CA LYS A 258 -20.57 -6.49 18.12
C LYS A 258 -20.16 -7.47 19.22
N SER A 259 -19.48 -8.56 18.84
CA SER A 259 -19.00 -9.58 19.77
C SER A 259 -17.92 -9.03 20.73
N MET A 260 -17.02 -8.18 20.23
CA MET A 260 -16.01 -7.50 21.04
C MET A 260 -16.65 -6.54 22.05
N ILE A 261 -17.67 -5.77 21.65
CA ILE A 261 -18.42 -4.89 22.56
C ILE A 261 -19.13 -5.72 23.63
N LEU A 262 -19.81 -6.80 23.26
CA LEU A 262 -20.49 -7.68 24.20
C LEU A 262 -19.50 -8.29 25.21
N LYS A 263 -18.35 -8.79 24.73
CA LYS A 263 -17.30 -9.33 25.61
C LYS A 263 -16.77 -8.25 26.55
N LYS A 264 -16.48 -7.05 26.04
CA LYS A 264 -16.03 -5.90 26.86
C LYS A 264 -17.06 -5.52 27.93
N MET A 265 -18.35 -5.51 27.61
CA MET A 265 -19.41 -5.23 28.57
C MET A 265 -19.46 -6.29 29.69
N LYS A 266 -19.41 -7.57 29.32
CA LYS A 266 -19.35 -8.68 30.28
C LYS A 266 -18.10 -8.62 31.16
N ASP A 267 -16.93 -8.43 30.56
CA ASP A 267 -15.65 -8.31 31.28
C ASP A 267 -15.64 -7.10 32.23
N LYS A 268 -16.25 -5.97 31.82
CA LYS A 268 -16.37 -4.78 32.68
C LYS A 268 -17.27 -5.05 33.88
N ALA A 269 -18.42 -5.69 33.67
CA ALA A 269 -19.34 -6.02 34.76
C ALA A 269 -18.69 -6.97 35.77
N ARG A 270 -18.07 -8.06 35.28
CA ARG A 270 -17.37 -9.02 36.15
C ARG A 270 -16.24 -8.37 36.94
N LYS A 271 -15.40 -7.55 36.29
CA LYS A 271 -14.30 -6.85 36.99
C LYS A 271 -14.80 -5.91 38.07
N LEU A 272 -15.93 -5.24 37.85
CA LEU A 272 -16.52 -4.34 38.83
C LEU A 272 -17.06 -5.12 40.03
N GLU A 273 -17.68 -6.28 39.79
CA GLU A 273 -18.13 -7.20 40.84
C GLU A 273 -16.96 -7.78 41.64
N GLU A 274 -15.92 -8.29 40.97
CA GLU A 274 -14.69 -8.80 41.59
C GLU A 274 -13.99 -7.71 42.42
N ALA A 275 -13.90 -6.48 41.90
CA ALA A 275 -13.30 -5.36 42.61
C ALA A 275 -14.09 -5.01 43.88
N LYS A 276 -15.43 -4.93 43.79
CA LYS A 276 -16.29 -4.70 44.96
C LYS A 276 -16.16 -5.83 45.99
N ARG A 277 -16.16 -7.09 45.55
CA ARG A 277 -15.98 -8.25 46.43
C ARG A 277 -14.63 -8.19 47.15
N LYS A 278 -13.56 -7.83 46.43
CA LYS A 278 -12.23 -7.66 47.02
C LYS A 278 -12.21 -6.52 48.03
N GLU A 279 -12.82 -5.38 47.71
CA GLU A 279 -12.90 -4.23 48.62
C GLU A 279 -13.65 -4.58 49.91
N ILE A 280 -14.78 -5.30 49.80
CA ILE A 280 -15.53 -5.78 50.97
C ILE A 280 -14.69 -6.77 51.78
N SER A 281 -14.04 -7.73 51.11
CA SER A 281 -13.17 -8.72 51.77
C SER A 281 -11.93 -8.12 52.43
N THR A 282 -11.50 -6.92 52.04
CA THR A 282 -10.39 -6.21 52.71
C THR A 282 -10.87 -5.33 53.87
N LYS A 283 -12.17 -5.02 53.92
CA LYS A 283 -12.78 -4.18 54.96
C LYS A 283 -13.32 -4.99 56.14
N LEU A 284 -13.71 -6.23 55.90
CA LEU A 284 -14.09 -7.23 56.90
C LEU A 284 -12.87 -8.07 57.27
#